data_AF-A0A2D4MQU8-F1
#
_entry.id   AF-A0A2D4MQU8-F1
#
_cell.length_a   1.000
_cell.length_b   1.000
_cell.length_c   1.000
_cell.angle_alpha   90.00
_cell.angle_beta   90.00
_cell.angle_gamma   90.00
#
_symmetry.space_group_name_H-M   'P 1'
#
loop_
_entity.id
_entity.type
_entity.pdbx_description
1 polymer ?
#
loop_
_entity_poly.entity_id
_entity_poly.type
_entity_poly.pdbx_seq_one_letter_code
_entity_poly.pdbx_strand_id
1 'polypeptide(L)'
;KKRKVSMQEIQSMLQVIQDQGKRTDDRIEKLEERMEKMEGNIQQVLMIYGEKIQKMEEKGDKTDKKVGEIDNRLTMVESEKGKDSIFWKMDKADFYLRLQNIEEEKGENLIEIMTEILAGPLEITKEKMMDGMDEIYQVYTRYAVRTKLPR
;
A
#
# COMPACT_ATOMS: atom_id res chain seq x y z
N LYS A 1 -15.71 -46.94 81.25
CA LYS A 1 -16.99 -46.21 81.48
C LYS A 1 -17.58 -45.84 80.10
N LYS A 2 -18.48 -46.66 79.53
CA LYS A 2 -19.10 -46.35 78.22
C LYS A 2 -20.10 -45.21 78.44
N ARG A 3 -19.91 -44.06 77.78
CA ARG A 3 -20.89 -42.96 77.80
C ARG A 3 -22.17 -43.45 77.13
N LYS A 4 -23.28 -43.53 77.87
CA LYS A 4 -24.62 -43.66 77.28
C LYS A 4 -25.03 -42.26 76.85
N VAL A 5 -25.02 -42.02 75.55
CA VAL A 5 -25.62 -40.81 74.96
C VAL A 5 -27.14 -40.93 75.14
N SER A 6 -27.79 -39.88 75.60
CA SER A 6 -29.23 -39.84 75.78
C SER A 6 -29.93 -39.65 74.43
N MET A 7 -31.16 -40.16 74.29
CA MET A 7 -31.95 -40.01 73.05
C MET A 7 -32.19 -38.54 72.68
N GLN A 8 -32.26 -37.65 73.67
CA GLN A 8 -32.40 -36.20 73.47
C GLN A 8 -31.16 -35.57 72.82
N GLU A 9 -29.95 -36.01 73.18
CA GLU A 9 -28.71 -35.54 72.55
C GLU A 9 -28.60 -36.00 71.08
N ILE A 10 -29.11 -37.21 70.78
CA ILE A 10 -29.15 -37.70 69.39
C ILE A 10 -30.14 -36.89 68.55
N GLN A 11 -31.32 -36.56 69.11
CA GLN A 11 -32.32 -35.72 68.44
C GLN A 11 -31.81 -34.30 68.20
N SER A 12 -31.12 -33.68 69.16
CA SER A 12 -30.56 -32.34 68.96
C SER A 12 -29.45 -32.31 67.91
N MET A 13 -28.57 -33.33 67.88
CA MET A 13 -27.57 -33.48 66.82
C MET A 13 -28.22 -33.66 65.44
N LEU A 14 -29.27 -34.47 65.33
CA LEU A 14 -30.03 -34.66 64.09
C LEU A 14 -30.64 -33.35 63.60
N GLN A 15 -31.23 -32.55 64.49
CA GLN A 15 -31.80 -31.25 64.13
C GLN A 15 -30.74 -30.28 63.61
N VAL A 16 -29.57 -30.21 64.27
CA VAL A 16 -28.45 -29.37 63.83
C VAL A 16 -27.97 -29.79 62.43
N ILE A 17 -27.88 -31.10 62.16
CA ILE A 17 -27.50 -31.63 60.85
C ILE A 17 -28.54 -31.26 59.80
N GLN A 18 -29.84 -31.37 60.10
CA GLN A 18 -30.90 -30.97 59.18
C GLN A 18 -30.87 -29.47 58.86
N ASP A 19 -30.68 -28.63 59.88
CA ASP A 19 -30.61 -27.18 59.70
C ASP A 19 -29.31 -26.76 58.99
N GLN A 20 -28.23 -27.54 59.11
CA GLN A 20 -27.03 -27.37 58.30
C GLN A 20 -27.27 -27.78 56.86
N GLY A 21 -27.95 -28.92 56.61
CA GLY A 21 -28.34 -29.39 55.28
C GLY A 21 -29.17 -28.36 54.52
N LYS A 22 -30.22 -27.82 55.15
CA LYS A 22 -31.04 -26.75 54.55
C LYS A 22 -30.22 -25.51 54.21
N ARG A 23 -29.33 -25.09 55.12
CA ARG A 23 -28.43 -23.94 54.87
C ARG A 23 -27.43 -24.20 53.76
N THR A 24 -27.00 -25.45 53.55
CA THR A 24 -26.15 -25.78 52.40
C THR A 24 -26.94 -25.79 51.11
N ASP A 25 -28.17 -26.29 51.11
CA ASP A 25 -29.04 -26.32 49.93
C ASP A 25 -29.38 -24.90 49.46
N ASP A 26 -29.79 -24.00 50.36
CA ASP A 26 -30.05 -22.58 50.05
C ASP A 26 -28.84 -21.86 49.45
N ARG A 27 -27.62 -22.28 49.84
CA ARG A 27 -26.36 -21.72 49.30
C ARG A 27 -26.05 -22.28 47.92
N ILE A 28 -26.38 -23.54 47.68
CA ILE A 28 -26.23 -24.18 46.37
C ILE A 28 -27.18 -23.53 45.37
N GLU A 29 -28.45 -23.38 45.71
CA GLU A 29 -29.46 -22.74 44.85
C GLU A 29 -29.04 -21.31 44.47
N LYS A 30 -28.58 -20.49 45.43
CA LYS A 30 -28.05 -19.15 45.15
C LYS A 30 -26.80 -19.15 44.29
N LEU A 31 -25.98 -20.21 44.35
CA LEU A 31 -24.82 -20.34 43.48
C LEU A 31 -25.24 -20.72 42.06
N GLU A 32 -26.21 -21.62 41.91
CA GLU A 32 -26.79 -22.03 40.63
C GLU A 32 -27.41 -20.83 39.90
N GLU A 33 -28.26 -20.04 40.57
CA GLU A 33 -28.84 -18.81 39.97
C GLU A 33 -27.76 -17.83 39.48
N ARG A 34 -26.67 -17.68 40.25
CA ARG A 34 -25.55 -16.81 39.87
C ARG A 34 -24.76 -17.38 38.70
N MET A 35 -24.61 -18.71 38.63
CA MET A 35 -23.96 -19.39 37.51
C MET A 35 -24.78 -19.26 36.24
N GLU A 36 -26.10 -19.51 36.28
CA GLU A 36 -26.99 -19.36 35.12
C GLU A 36 -26.95 -17.93 34.57
N LYS A 37 -27.02 -16.92 35.46
CA LYS A 37 -26.94 -15.52 35.06
C LYS A 37 -25.59 -15.19 34.41
N MET A 38 -24.50 -15.74 34.95
CA MET A 38 -23.17 -15.56 34.40
C MET A 38 -23.02 -16.24 33.04
N GLU A 39 -23.53 -17.46 32.89
CA GLU A 39 -23.53 -18.19 31.62
C GLU A 39 -24.32 -17.44 30.54
N GLY A 40 -25.52 -16.95 30.87
CA GLY A 40 -26.31 -16.13 29.96
C GLY A 40 -25.58 -14.86 29.51
N ASN A 41 -24.90 -14.17 30.43
CA ASN A 41 -24.07 -13.01 30.08
C ASN A 41 -22.91 -13.40 29.15
N ILE A 42 -22.24 -14.52 29.41
CA ILE A 42 -21.14 -15.02 28.55
C ILE A 42 -21.67 -15.35 27.16
N GLN A 43 -22.81 -16.02 27.06
CA GLN A 43 -23.43 -16.36 25.76
C GLN A 43 -23.78 -15.09 24.96
N GLN A 44 -24.35 -14.06 25.59
CA GLN A 44 -24.62 -12.78 24.93
C GLN A 44 -23.35 -12.11 24.42
N VAL A 45 -22.30 -12.09 25.25
CA VAL A 45 -21.00 -11.51 24.87
C VAL A 45 -20.40 -12.27 23.69
N LEU A 46 -20.42 -13.60 23.72
CA LEU A 46 -19.92 -14.43 22.63
C LEU A 46 -20.65 -14.17 21.30
N MET A 47 -21.98 -14.04 21.34
CA MET A 47 -22.78 -13.71 20.16
C MET A 47 -22.39 -12.36 19.56
N ILE A 48 -22.27 -11.31 20.40
CA ILE A 48 -21.88 -9.97 19.95
C ILE A 48 -20.48 -9.97 19.32
N TYR A 49 -19.51 -10.66 19.94
CA TYR A 49 -18.16 -10.74 19.40
C TYR A 49 -18.09 -11.58 18.12
N GLY A 50 -18.85 -12.67 18.03
CA GLY A 50 -18.97 -13.48 16.81
C GLY A 50 -19.47 -12.66 15.62
N GLU A 51 -20.56 -11.91 15.79
CA GLU A 51 -21.08 -11.03 14.73
C GLU A 51 -20.08 -9.95 14.32
N LYS A 52 -19.32 -9.39 15.27
CA LYS A 52 -18.29 -8.40 14.98
C LYS A 52 -17.16 -9.00 14.16
N ILE A 53 -16.71 -10.20 14.49
CA ILE A 53 -15.66 -10.92 13.75
C ILE A 53 -16.10 -11.17 12.32
N GLN A 54 -17.31 -11.70 12.12
CA GLN A 54 -17.84 -11.94 10.78
C GLN A 54 -17.89 -10.67 9.92
N LYS A 55 -18.36 -9.54 10.50
CA LYS A 55 -18.37 -8.25 9.79
C LYS A 55 -16.97 -7.72 9.47
N MET A 56 -15.96 -8.05 10.29
CA MET A 56 -14.57 -7.70 10.01
C MET A 56 -13.99 -8.56 8.89
N GLU A 57 -14.25 -9.86 8.88
CA GLU A 57 -13.83 -10.78 7.82
C GLU A 57 -14.40 -10.36 6.46
N GLU A 58 -15.71 -10.11 6.37
CA GLU A 58 -16.33 -9.66 5.11
C GLU A 58 -15.75 -8.32 4.59
N LYS A 59 -15.36 -7.43 5.50
CA LYS A 59 -14.68 -6.18 5.13
C LYS A 59 -13.24 -6.43 4.70
N GLY A 60 -12.55 -7.36 5.35
CA GLY A 60 -11.21 -7.83 4.98
C GLY A 60 -11.21 -8.36 3.56
N ASP A 61 -12.06 -9.33 3.25
CA ASP A 61 -12.16 -9.94 1.92
C ASP A 61 -12.41 -8.93 0.80
N LYS A 62 -13.33 -7.97 1.05
CA LYS A 62 -13.61 -6.88 0.09
C LYS A 62 -12.39 -5.98 -0.13
N THR A 63 -11.65 -5.71 0.94
CA THR A 63 -10.46 -4.87 0.89
C THR A 63 -9.34 -5.59 0.15
N ASP A 64 -9.07 -6.84 0.47
CA ASP A 64 -8.04 -7.67 -0.16
C ASP A 64 -8.29 -7.81 -1.67
N LYS A 65 -9.55 -8.04 -2.07
CA LYS A 65 -9.91 -8.06 -3.48
C LYS A 65 -9.60 -6.73 -4.17
N LYS A 66 -9.95 -5.60 -3.55
CA LYS A 66 -9.69 -4.26 -4.10
C LYS A 66 -8.18 -3.96 -4.16
N VAL A 67 -7.40 -4.39 -3.17
CA VAL A 67 -5.94 -4.24 -3.19
C VAL A 67 -5.34 -5.04 -4.34
N GLY A 68 -5.76 -6.29 -4.55
CA GLY A 68 -5.31 -7.09 -5.69
C GLY A 68 -5.65 -6.46 -7.05
N GLU A 69 -6.83 -5.86 -7.20
CA GLU A 69 -7.19 -5.11 -8.42
C GLU A 69 -6.30 -3.88 -8.65
N ILE A 70 -5.94 -3.15 -7.59
CA ILE A 70 -5.03 -1.99 -7.68
C ILE A 70 -3.62 -2.44 -8.06
N ASP A 71 -3.11 -3.50 -7.46
CA ASP A 71 -1.77 -4.04 -7.71
C ASP A 71 -1.61 -4.51 -9.18
N ASN A 72 -2.61 -5.21 -9.69
CA ASN A 72 -2.67 -5.60 -11.10
C ASN A 72 -2.66 -4.37 -12.05
N ARG A 73 -3.45 -3.34 -11.72
CA ARG A 73 -3.48 -2.10 -12.51
C ARG A 73 -2.15 -1.36 -12.46
N LEU A 74 -1.49 -1.32 -11.30
CA LEU A 74 -0.20 -0.67 -11.13
C LEU A 74 0.88 -1.37 -11.96
N THR A 75 0.93 -2.70 -11.89
CA THR A 75 1.86 -3.52 -12.68
C THR A 75 1.70 -3.26 -14.19
N MET A 76 0.45 -3.15 -14.67
CA MET A 76 0.18 -2.85 -16.08
C MET A 76 0.70 -1.45 -16.48
N VAL A 77 0.41 -0.43 -15.67
CA VAL A 77 0.87 0.96 -15.90
C VAL A 77 2.39 1.08 -15.86
N GLU A 78 3.05 0.40 -14.93
CA GLU A 78 4.52 0.38 -14.86
C GLU A 78 5.12 -0.27 -16.10
N SER A 79 4.52 -1.35 -16.60
CA SER A 79 4.97 -2.02 -17.82
C SER A 79 4.82 -1.15 -19.07
N GLU A 80 3.73 -0.37 -19.18
CA GLU A 80 3.49 0.54 -20.31
C GLU A 80 4.45 1.74 -20.26
N LYS A 81 4.54 2.43 -19.11
CA LYS A 81 5.47 3.55 -18.94
C LYS A 81 6.93 3.15 -19.11
N GLY A 82 7.29 1.94 -18.68
CA GLY A 82 8.62 1.38 -18.89
C GLY A 82 8.93 1.22 -20.39
N LYS A 83 7.98 0.74 -21.19
CA LYS A 83 8.12 0.61 -22.65
C LYS A 83 8.24 1.97 -23.33
N ASP A 84 7.39 2.94 -22.98
CA ASP A 84 7.44 4.30 -23.55
C ASP A 84 8.76 5.00 -23.22
N SER A 85 9.25 4.84 -21.99
CA SER A 85 10.54 5.38 -21.54
C SER A 85 11.72 4.76 -22.30
N ILE A 86 11.66 3.45 -22.58
CA ILE A 86 12.69 2.77 -23.39
C ILE A 86 12.62 3.24 -24.85
N PHE A 87 11.42 3.34 -25.42
CA PHE A 87 11.22 3.78 -26.80
C PHE A 87 11.75 5.21 -27.00
N TRP A 88 11.42 6.14 -26.11
CA TRP A 88 11.92 7.52 -26.17
C TRP A 88 13.45 7.61 -26.04
N LYS A 89 14.06 6.76 -25.21
CA LYS A 89 15.53 6.67 -25.09
C LYS A 89 16.18 6.08 -26.34
N MET A 90 15.53 5.11 -26.98
CA MET A 90 15.99 4.50 -28.23
C MET A 90 15.94 5.51 -29.38
N ASP A 91 14.82 6.23 -29.56
CA ASP A 91 14.68 7.27 -30.59
C ASP A 91 15.72 8.38 -30.41
N LYS A 92 15.96 8.79 -29.16
CA LYS A 92 17.00 9.77 -28.84
C LYS A 92 18.40 9.25 -29.19
N ALA A 93 18.71 7.99 -28.92
CA ALA A 93 20.00 7.39 -29.24
C ALA A 93 20.21 7.25 -30.75
N ASP A 94 19.18 6.83 -31.50
CA ASP A 94 19.21 6.76 -32.96
C ASP A 94 19.49 8.14 -33.58
N PHE A 95 18.86 9.18 -33.06
CA PHE A 95 19.10 10.56 -33.48
C PHE A 95 20.57 11.00 -33.29
N TYR A 96 21.17 10.72 -32.13
CA TYR A 96 22.58 11.06 -31.89
C TYR A 96 23.55 10.27 -32.78
N LEU A 97 23.27 9.00 -33.05
CA LEU A 97 24.12 8.18 -33.93
C LEU A 97 24.11 8.68 -35.38
N ARG A 98 22.96 9.17 -35.87
CA ARG A 98 22.88 9.80 -37.21
C ARG A 98 23.76 11.04 -37.33
N LEU A 99 23.87 11.84 -36.27
CA LEU A 99 24.73 13.03 -36.25
C LEU A 99 26.22 12.68 -36.18
N GLN A 100 26.59 11.55 -35.55
CA GLN A 100 27.99 11.12 -35.44
C GLN A 100 28.55 10.52 -36.74
N ASN A 101 27.70 10.01 -37.61
CA ASN A 101 28.10 9.39 -38.87
C ASN A 101 28.07 10.36 -40.07
N ILE A 102 27.99 11.67 -39.82
CA ILE A 102 28.16 12.68 -40.86
C ILE A 102 29.66 12.88 -41.04
N GLU A 103 30.22 12.38 -42.15
CA GLU A 103 31.58 12.72 -42.55
C GLU A 103 31.58 14.19 -42.99
N GLU A 104 32.18 15.07 -42.18
CA GLU A 104 32.36 16.48 -42.55
C GLU A 104 33.51 16.60 -43.57
N GLU A 105 33.19 16.88 -44.83
CA GLU A 105 34.22 17.23 -45.81
C GLU A 105 34.63 18.71 -45.69
N LYS A 106 35.91 18.98 -45.93
CA LYS A 106 36.48 20.32 -45.80
C LYS A 106 35.91 21.25 -46.88
N GLY A 107 34.94 22.09 -46.50
CA GLY A 107 34.25 23.02 -47.39
C GLY A 107 32.73 22.85 -47.41
N GLU A 108 32.20 21.86 -46.71
CA GLU A 108 30.76 21.67 -46.57
C GLU A 108 30.12 22.70 -45.64
N ASN A 109 28.88 23.08 -45.97
CA ASN A 109 28.09 23.98 -45.16
C ASN A 109 27.39 23.20 -44.04
N LEU A 110 28.08 23.06 -42.91
CA LEU A 110 27.58 22.29 -41.77
C LEU A 110 26.22 22.78 -41.26
N ILE A 111 25.96 24.09 -41.34
CA ILE A 111 24.68 24.69 -40.94
C ILE A 111 23.54 24.16 -41.81
N GLU A 112 23.77 24.03 -43.11
CA GLU A 112 22.78 23.54 -44.07
C GLU A 112 22.49 22.05 -43.86
N ILE A 113 23.52 21.23 -43.65
CA ILE A 113 23.40 19.81 -43.35
C ILE A 113 22.63 19.60 -42.03
N MET A 114 23.01 20.32 -40.98
CA MET A 114 22.33 20.23 -39.69
C MET A 114 20.87 20.70 -39.80
N THR A 115 20.61 21.79 -40.53
CA THR A 115 19.25 22.28 -40.78
C THR A 115 18.42 21.21 -41.49
N GLU A 116 18.96 20.56 -42.51
CA GLU A 116 18.26 19.55 -43.28
C GLU A 116 17.92 18.31 -42.46
N ILE A 117 18.83 17.89 -41.57
CA ILE A 117 18.64 16.75 -40.66
C ILE A 117 17.68 17.09 -39.52
N LEU A 118 17.70 18.32 -39.00
CA LEU A 118 16.92 18.73 -37.82
C LEU A 118 15.52 19.26 -38.15
N ALA A 119 15.31 19.85 -39.32
CA ALA A 119 14.03 20.45 -39.71
C ALA A 119 12.89 19.41 -39.76
N GLY A 120 13.17 18.20 -40.27
CA GLY A 120 12.18 17.12 -40.37
C GLY A 120 11.70 16.63 -38.99
N PRO A 121 12.58 16.15 -38.10
CA PRO A 121 12.21 15.65 -36.77
C PRO A 121 11.56 16.69 -35.87
N LEU A 122 11.91 17.98 -36.03
CA LEU A 122 11.34 19.07 -35.23
C LEU A 122 10.07 19.68 -35.84
N GLU A 123 9.62 19.19 -37.00
CA GLU A 123 8.45 19.70 -37.74
C GLU A 123 8.46 21.22 -37.96
N ILE A 124 9.67 21.79 -38.11
CA ILE A 124 9.89 23.21 -38.36
C ILE A 124 10.43 23.42 -39.76
N THR A 125 10.08 24.55 -40.37
CA THR A 125 10.60 24.96 -41.66
C THR A 125 12.12 25.12 -41.60
N LYS A 126 12.84 24.69 -42.65
CA LYS A 126 14.30 24.84 -42.76
C LYS A 126 14.76 26.26 -42.46
N GLU A 127 14.04 27.28 -42.93
CA GLU A 127 14.36 28.71 -42.69
C GLU A 127 14.35 29.06 -41.20
N LYS A 128 13.28 28.70 -40.46
CA LYS A 128 13.23 28.90 -39.00
C LYS A 128 14.33 28.14 -38.25
N MET A 129 14.72 26.97 -38.75
CA MET A 129 15.82 26.21 -38.15
C MET A 129 17.17 26.89 -38.39
N MET A 130 17.41 27.41 -39.60
CA MET A 130 18.60 28.20 -39.92
C MET A 130 18.67 29.48 -39.08
N ASP A 131 17.57 30.23 -38.98
CA ASP A 131 17.52 31.46 -38.19
C ASP A 131 17.80 31.18 -36.70
N GLY A 132 17.20 30.11 -36.15
CA GLY A 132 17.44 29.70 -34.77
C GLY A 132 18.89 29.25 -34.52
N MET A 133 19.52 28.59 -35.48
CA MET A 133 20.94 28.24 -35.42
C MET A 133 21.85 29.46 -35.46
N ASP A 134 21.57 30.44 -36.33
CA ASP A 134 22.36 31.67 -36.41
C ASP A 134 22.25 32.50 -35.13
N GLU A 135 21.06 32.57 -34.51
CA GLU A 135 20.86 33.20 -33.21
C GLU A 135 21.69 32.52 -32.11
N ILE A 136 21.66 31.19 -32.03
CA ILE A 136 22.45 30.43 -31.04
C ILE A 136 23.95 30.67 -31.27
N TYR A 137 24.40 30.66 -32.52
CA TYR A 137 25.81 30.91 -32.87
C TYR A 137 26.24 32.33 -32.48
N GLN A 138 25.41 33.34 -32.74
CA GLN A 138 25.67 34.72 -32.33
C GLN A 138 25.67 34.88 -30.81
N VAL A 139 24.75 34.22 -30.09
CA VAL A 139 24.72 34.25 -28.62
C VAL A 139 25.97 33.59 -28.05
N TYR A 140 26.35 32.42 -28.57
CA TYR A 140 27.55 31.70 -28.14
C TYR A 140 28.81 32.48 -28.45
N THR A 141 28.91 33.07 -29.64
CA THR A 141 30.05 33.90 -30.03
C THR A 141 30.15 35.15 -29.17
N ARG A 142 29.02 35.84 -28.91
CA ARG A 142 28.98 36.98 -27.97
C ARG A 142 29.37 36.56 -26.56
N TYR A 143 28.96 35.37 -26.13
CA TYR A 143 29.29 34.82 -24.82
C TYR A 143 30.79 34.50 -24.71
N ALA A 144 31.38 33.79 -25.68
CA ALA A 144 32.80 33.45 -25.71
C ALA A 144 33.69 34.71 -25.78
N VAL A 145 33.30 35.72 -26.57
CA VAL A 145 33.99 37.01 -26.65
C VAL A 145 33.93 37.76 -25.31
N ARG A 146 32.77 37.75 -24.62
CA ARG A 146 32.61 38.38 -23.31
C ARG A 146 33.38 37.65 -22.20
N THR A 147 33.55 36.34 -22.31
CA THR A 147 34.17 35.49 -21.28
C THR A 147 35.63 35.13 -21.58
N LYS A 148 36.20 35.58 -22.71
CA LYS A 148 37.58 35.31 -23.15
C LYS A 148 37.94 33.81 -23.20
N LEU A 149 36.98 32.95 -23.55
CA LEU A 149 37.25 31.54 -23.75
C LEU A 149 38.10 31.35 -25.02
N PRO A 150 39.10 30.44 -25.02
CA PRO A 150 39.85 30.12 -26.22
C PRO A 150 38.89 29.59 -27.30
N ARG A 151 39.08 30.06 -28.53
CA ARG A 151 38.34 29.62 -29.72
C ARG A 151 38.75 28.21 -30.13
#